data_AF-A0A940TC46-F1
#
_entry.id   AF-A0A940TC46-F1
#
_cell.length_a   1.000
_cell.length_b   1.000
_cell.length_c   1.000
_cell.angle_alpha   90.00
_cell.angle_beta   90.00
_cell.angle_gamma   90.00
#
_symmetry.space_group_name_H-M   'P 1'
#
loop_
_entity.id
_entity.type
_entity.pdbx_description
1 polymer ?
#
loop_
_entity_poly.entity_id
_entity_poly.type
_entity_poly.pdbx_seq_one_letter_code
_entity_poly.pdbx_strand_id
1 'polypeptide(L)'
;MLERSLSGKGFDGISTNCFSCDIYTDTVFSEGAEVIFDGYLLPSFYIASQSHSAGVSHIECYDCCKNLDIPFDYSGYEQFEKSSDGTEDKSRPKWYPTSQVLGSIAAQCGFSGSSPAVSRLEKLCYNDFAGKSCRQILEDISKIELGHFLCISGNALAFVPFSPDKEGAELLEADRSEIILRGCKSITGIVAEDEIYGGIYSSGSGWRNTEIISGRYLSKERAAAMVSQLLGGGGCYEYNGWECAEAVVSMPFNIGDCIAYNGKALPILDISCRFTDMGIIASMSAPAADTSFSEYRELYARQLDGTVRLDRLFGCSRMTRDGVKLVYINESDGTTEESGFETFAGGIAKFAGAVLDTVMPTEIESVTDTASEAERHITYGGKKYSLKYKKENGKKTDISFTEVVE
;
A
#
# COMPACT_ATOMS: atom_id res chain seq x y z
N MET A 1 -17.98 28.80 8.36
CA MET A 1 -18.13 27.55 7.61
C MET A 1 -17.10 26.57 8.12
N LEU A 2 -17.49 25.35 8.47
CA LEU A 2 -16.59 24.26 8.86
C LEU A 2 -16.57 23.25 7.71
N GLU A 3 -15.40 22.83 7.26
CA GLU A 3 -15.23 21.91 6.15
C GLU A 3 -14.31 20.76 6.54
N ARG A 4 -14.65 19.56 6.05
CA ARG A 4 -13.88 18.34 6.28
C ARG A 4 -14.01 17.49 5.03
N SER A 5 -12.89 16.95 4.58
CA SER A 5 -12.89 16.06 3.43
C SER A 5 -11.88 14.94 3.59
N LEU A 6 -12.13 13.84 2.88
CA LEU A 6 -11.26 12.70 2.71
C LEU A 6 -11.44 12.19 1.29
N SER A 7 -10.34 12.08 0.56
CA SER A 7 -10.36 11.57 -0.81
C SER A 7 -10.66 10.07 -0.87
N GLY A 8 -11.13 9.61 -2.03
CA GLY A 8 -11.33 8.19 -2.29
C GLY A 8 -12.56 7.61 -1.59
N LYS A 9 -12.48 6.36 -1.17
CA LYS A 9 -13.62 5.60 -0.59
C LYS A 9 -13.60 5.53 0.94
N GLY A 10 -12.69 6.24 1.60
CA GLY A 10 -12.51 6.20 3.05
C GLY A 10 -11.76 4.98 3.58
N PHE A 11 -10.95 4.33 2.73
CA PHE A 11 -10.12 3.17 3.09
C PHE A 11 -8.74 3.55 3.60
N ASP A 12 -8.31 4.78 3.34
CA ASP A 12 -7.02 5.32 3.72
C ASP A 12 -7.05 6.85 3.69
N GLY A 13 -6.03 7.48 4.28
CA GLY A 13 -5.79 8.91 4.19
C GLY A 13 -5.89 9.67 5.51
N ILE A 14 -5.91 10.99 5.40
CA ILE A 14 -5.92 11.94 6.52
C ILE A 14 -6.95 13.01 6.22
N SER A 15 -7.84 13.26 7.16
CA SER A 15 -8.75 14.40 7.10
C SER A 15 -8.20 15.59 7.87
N THR A 16 -8.21 16.76 7.23
CA THR A 16 -7.86 18.04 7.86
C THR A 16 -9.14 18.85 7.99
N ASN A 17 -9.45 19.31 9.21
CA ASN A 17 -10.60 20.18 9.42
C ASN A 17 -10.21 21.63 9.11
N CYS A 18 -11.00 22.30 8.27
CA CYS A 18 -10.89 23.73 8.00
C CYS A 18 -12.09 24.47 8.59
N PHE A 19 -11.85 25.64 9.17
CA PHE A 19 -12.89 26.54 9.64
C PHE A 19 -12.61 27.96 9.14
N SER A 20 -13.62 28.60 8.57
CA SER A 20 -13.57 30.01 8.19
C SER A 20 -14.74 30.81 8.75
N CYS A 21 -14.52 32.06 9.13
CA CYS A 21 -15.61 32.97 9.48
C CYS A 21 -15.25 34.45 9.27
N ASP A 22 -16.31 35.24 9.13
CA ASP A 22 -16.24 36.70 9.17
C ASP A 22 -16.53 37.18 10.59
N ILE A 23 -15.67 38.04 11.11
CA ILE A 23 -15.80 38.65 12.43
C ILE A 23 -15.85 40.17 12.23
N TYR A 24 -16.94 40.78 12.69
CA TYR A 24 -17.09 42.24 12.71
C TYR A 24 -16.25 42.81 13.85
N THR A 25 -15.01 43.19 13.54
CA THR A 25 -14.04 43.67 14.51
C THR A 25 -12.93 44.44 13.81
N ASP A 26 -12.38 45.45 14.50
CA ASP A 26 -11.14 46.14 14.10
C ASP A 26 -9.89 45.40 14.61
N THR A 27 -10.07 44.25 15.28
CA THR A 27 -8.97 43.45 15.81
C THR A 27 -8.29 42.64 14.70
N VAL A 28 -6.97 42.75 14.65
CA VAL A 28 -6.11 41.86 13.86
C VAL A 28 -5.68 40.70 14.74
N PHE A 29 -5.91 39.48 14.27
CA PHE A 29 -5.56 38.25 14.96
C PHE A 29 -4.18 37.78 14.49
N SER A 30 -3.44 37.11 15.37
CA SER A 30 -2.14 36.56 15.01
C SER A 30 -2.29 35.19 14.34
N GLU A 31 -1.46 34.92 13.32
CA GLU A 31 -1.27 33.58 12.81
C GLU A 31 -0.86 32.63 13.94
N GLY A 32 -1.43 31.43 13.96
CA GLY A 32 -1.22 30.44 15.00
C GLY A 32 -2.03 30.64 16.28
N ALA A 33 -2.80 31.72 16.41
CA ALA A 33 -3.71 31.89 17.55
C ALA A 33 -4.78 30.77 17.55
N GLU A 34 -5.04 30.24 18.75
CA GLU A 34 -6.01 29.17 18.95
C GLU A 34 -7.45 29.72 18.91
N VAL A 35 -8.33 28.98 18.23
CA VAL A 35 -9.75 29.23 18.09
C VAL A 35 -10.49 27.99 18.58
N ILE A 36 -11.34 28.17 19.59
CA ILE A 36 -12.09 27.09 20.24
C ILE A 36 -13.58 27.29 19.96
N PHE A 37 -14.24 26.23 19.52
CA PHE A 37 -15.69 26.17 19.41
C PHE A 37 -16.30 25.68 20.72
N ASP A 38 -16.89 26.59 21.47
CA ASP A 38 -17.65 26.22 22.66
C ASP A 38 -19.00 25.59 22.27
N GLY A 39 -19.45 24.58 23.03
CA GLY A 39 -20.73 23.89 22.84
C GLY A 39 -20.74 22.75 21.80
N TYR A 40 -19.64 22.51 21.07
CA TYR A 40 -19.55 21.41 20.10
C TYR A 40 -18.32 20.52 20.37
N LEU A 41 -18.44 19.23 20.07
CA LEU A 41 -17.33 18.27 20.18
C LEU A 41 -16.37 18.36 18.98
N LEU A 42 -15.76 19.53 18.80
CA LEU A 42 -14.79 19.83 17.73
C LEU A 42 -13.36 19.90 18.29
N PRO A 43 -12.32 19.68 17.46
CA PRO A 43 -10.94 19.98 17.85
C PRO A 43 -10.72 21.49 18.00
N SER A 44 -9.58 21.86 18.59
CA SER A 44 -9.07 23.23 18.49
C SER A 44 -8.65 23.53 17.05
N PHE A 45 -8.86 24.78 16.64
CA PHE A 45 -8.40 25.31 15.36
C PHE A 45 -7.35 26.38 15.58
N TYR A 46 -6.51 26.62 14.58
CA TYR A 46 -5.43 27.60 14.64
C TYR A 46 -5.44 28.45 13.38
N ILE A 47 -5.49 29.77 13.56
CA ILE A 47 -5.51 30.74 12.45
C ILE A 47 -4.31 30.48 11.54
N ALA A 48 -4.57 30.28 10.25
CA ALA A 48 -3.55 30.11 9.21
C ALA A 48 -3.49 31.35 8.32
N SER A 49 -4.62 31.98 8.05
CA SER A 49 -4.68 33.21 7.27
C SER A 49 -5.74 34.16 7.81
N GLN A 50 -5.53 35.45 7.58
CA GLN A 50 -6.51 36.49 7.84
C GLN A 50 -6.50 37.49 6.70
N SER A 51 -7.68 37.96 6.32
CA SER A 51 -7.84 39.19 5.56
C SER A 51 -8.73 40.17 6.33
N HIS A 52 -8.48 41.47 6.17
CA HIS A 52 -9.24 42.51 6.85
C HIS A 52 -9.66 43.58 5.85
N SER A 53 -10.96 43.88 5.81
CA SER A 53 -11.50 44.95 4.98
C SER A 53 -12.76 45.54 5.62
N ALA A 54 -12.85 46.87 5.64
CA ALA A 54 -14.05 47.62 6.06
C ALA A 54 -14.63 47.20 7.43
N GLY A 55 -13.78 46.96 8.44
CA GLY A 55 -14.23 46.57 9.79
C GLY A 55 -14.66 45.10 9.91
N VAL A 56 -14.36 44.29 8.89
CA VAL A 56 -14.60 42.84 8.88
C VAL A 56 -13.27 42.11 8.72
N SER A 57 -12.99 41.21 9.65
CA SER A 57 -11.87 40.28 9.61
C SER A 57 -12.37 38.90 9.18
N HIS A 58 -11.93 38.44 8.01
CA HIS A 58 -12.13 37.05 7.60
C HIS A 58 -10.94 36.23 8.07
N ILE A 59 -11.18 35.17 8.85
CA ILE A 59 -10.15 34.24 9.30
C ILE A 59 -10.36 32.87 8.67
N GLU A 60 -9.26 32.20 8.38
CA GLU A 60 -9.21 30.81 7.96
C GLU A 60 -8.31 30.05 8.94
N CYS A 61 -8.84 28.97 9.50
CA CYS A 61 -8.24 28.22 10.57
C CYS A 61 -8.23 26.74 10.20
N TYR A 62 -7.22 26.03 10.69
CA TYR A 62 -7.13 24.58 10.51
C TYR A 62 -6.79 23.91 11.84
N ASP A 63 -7.16 22.65 11.98
CA ASP A 63 -6.72 21.83 13.12
C ASP A 63 -5.21 21.48 13.02
N CYS A 64 -4.72 20.68 13.97
CA CYS A 64 -3.32 20.24 14.00
C CYS A 64 -2.91 19.40 12.79
N CYS A 65 -3.84 18.84 11.99
CA CYS A 65 -3.48 18.09 10.79
C CYS A 65 -2.77 18.97 9.75
N LYS A 66 -2.94 20.30 9.81
CA LYS A 66 -2.20 21.26 8.96
C LYS A 66 -0.67 21.16 9.11
N ASN A 67 -0.20 20.70 10.27
CA ASN A 67 1.23 20.61 10.58
C ASN A 67 1.86 19.30 10.10
N LEU A 68 1.08 18.36 9.54
CA LEU A 68 1.59 17.03 9.16
C LEU A 68 2.55 17.07 7.96
N ASP A 69 2.55 18.16 7.19
CA ASP A 69 3.43 18.30 6.03
C ASP A 69 4.90 18.60 6.38
N ILE A 70 5.22 18.81 7.67
CA ILE A 70 6.60 18.98 8.14
C ILE A 70 7.40 17.67 8.04
N PRO A 71 8.73 17.73 7.80
CA PRO A 71 9.61 16.57 7.90
C PRO A 71 9.55 15.95 9.30
N PHE A 72 9.44 14.64 9.39
CA PHE A 72 9.47 13.94 10.67
C PHE A 72 10.85 14.06 11.32
N ASP A 73 10.88 14.43 12.60
CA ASP A 73 12.12 14.47 13.37
C ASP A 73 12.50 13.07 13.87
N TYR A 74 13.38 12.41 13.10
CA TYR A 74 13.91 11.10 13.43
C TYR A 74 15.27 11.16 14.16
N SER A 75 15.72 12.33 14.63
CA SER A 75 17.04 12.50 15.27
C SER A 75 17.22 11.67 16.56
N GLY A 76 16.11 11.36 17.25
CA GLY A 76 16.08 10.49 18.43
C GLY A 76 16.08 8.98 18.13
N TYR A 77 16.11 8.58 16.85
CA TYR A 77 16.03 7.19 16.43
C TYR A 77 17.38 6.67 15.95
N GLU A 78 17.87 5.59 16.57
CA GLU A 78 19.03 4.84 16.06
C GLU A 78 18.66 4.13 14.74
N GLN A 79 19.49 4.27 13.72
CA GLN A 79 19.24 3.70 12.39
C GLN A 79 19.39 2.16 12.37
N PHE A 80 20.36 1.64 13.12
CA PHE A 80 20.76 0.24 13.07
C PHE A 80 20.65 -0.43 14.44
N GLU A 81 20.47 -1.74 14.44
CA GLU A 81 20.54 -2.54 15.66
C GLU A 81 21.99 -2.64 16.16
N LYS A 82 22.16 -2.90 17.47
CA LYS A 82 23.49 -3.13 18.05
C LYS A 82 23.81 -4.61 18.09
N SER A 83 25.02 -4.95 17.67
CA SER A 83 25.65 -6.26 17.84
C SER A 83 25.93 -6.56 19.31
N SER A 84 26.24 -7.82 19.60
CA SER A 84 26.58 -8.27 20.97
C SER A 84 27.79 -7.56 21.59
N ASP A 85 28.66 -6.96 20.79
CA ASP A 85 29.82 -6.16 21.20
C ASP A 85 29.50 -4.66 21.37
N GLY A 86 28.24 -4.25 21.17
CA GLY A 86 27.77 -2.87 21.28
C GLY A 86 28.00 -2.01 20.03
N THR A 87 28.57 -2.56 18.96
CA THR A 87 28.73 -1.86 17.67
C THR A 87 27.45 -1.89 16.83
N GLU A 88 27.27 -0.91 15.95
CA GLU A 88 26.11 -0.89 15.03
C GLU A 88 26.25 -1.96 13.95
N ASP A 89 25.24 -2.82 13.82
CA ASP A 89 25.11 -3.75 12.71
C ASP A 89 24.39 -3.07 11.54
N LYS A 90 25.19 -2.51 10.62
CA LYS A 90 24.69 -1.81 9.43
C LYS A 90 23.87 -2.69 8.48
N SER A 91 23.89 -4.01 8.65
CA SER A 91 23.04 -4.93 7.87
C SER A 91 21.61 -5.04 8.43
N ARG A 92 21.37 -4.55 9.65
CA ARG A 92 20.11 -4.70 10.38
C ARG A 92 19.51 -3.33 10.73
N PRO A 93 18.69 -2.75 9.84
CA PRO A 93 17.88 -1.59 10.16
C PRO A 93 17.01 -1.84 11.39
N LYS A 94 16.93 -0.84 12.27
CA LYS A 94 16.21 -0.97 13.53
C LYS A 94 14.70 -0.77 13.35
N TRP A 95 13.93 -1.56 14.10
CA TRP A 95 12.47 -1.53 14.09
C TRP A 95 11.91 -0.91 15.37
N TYR A 96 10.93 -0.02 15.21
CA TYR A 96 10.30 0.75 16.27
C TYR A 96 8.81 0.44 16.35
N PRO A 97 8.21 0.37 17.56
CA PRO A 97 6.77 0.27 17.70
C PRO A 97 6.07 1.42 16.96
N THR A 98 5.05 1.10 16.16
CA THR A 98 4.30 2.11 15.41
C THR A 98 3.65 3.13 16.36
N SER A 99 3.20 2.70 17.53
CA SER A 99 2.68 3.59 18.58
C SER A 99 3.70 4.63 19.06
N GLN A 100 5.00 4.29 19.11
CA GLN A 100 6.05 5.23 19.48
C GLN A 100 6.25 6.30 18.39
N VAL A 101 6.25 5.88 17.12
CA VAL A 101 6.36 6.80 15.99
C VAL A 101 5.14 7.72 15.92
N LEU A 102 3.93 7.17 16.08
CA LEU A 102 2.69 7.95 16.16
C LEU A 102 2.69 8.96 17.31
N GLY A 103 3.16 8.57 18.50
CA GLY A 103 3.31 9.48 19.64
C GLY A 103 4.31 10.61 19.36
N SER A 104 5.39 10.31 18.64
CA SER A 104 6.38 11.32 18.22
C SER A 104 5.80 12.29 17.19
N ILE A 105 5.05 11.78 16.20
CA ILE A 105 4.33 12.61 15.22
C ILE A 105 3.31 13.51 15.94
N ALA A 106 2.53 12.95 16.87
CA ALA A 106 1.53 13.70 17.62
C ALA A 106 2.18 14.86 18.39
N ALA A 107 3.25 14.59 19.14
CA ALA A 107 3.98 15.60 19.89
C ALA A 107 4.60 16.67 18.98
N GLN A 108 5.22 16.26 17.86
CA GLN A 108 5.87 17.16 16.92
C GLN A 108 4.87 18.10 16.23
N CYS A 109 3.66 17.61 15.91
CA CYS A 109 2.65 18.36 15.17
C CYS A 109 1.67 19.14 16.06
N GLY A 110 1.84 19.09 17.39
CA GLY A 110 1.04 19.85 18.35
C GLY A 110 -0.26 19.19 18.82
N PHE A 111 -0.45 17.90 18.55
CA PHE A 111 -1.57 17.14 19.09
C PHE A 111 -1.37 16.90 20.60
N SER A 112 -2.47 16.84 21.35
CA SER A 112 -2.45 16.52 22.79
C SER A 112 -2.05 15.07 23.08
N GLY A 113 -2.12 14.21 22.06
CA GLY A 113 -1.75 12.81 22.11
C GLY A 113 -2.13 12.08 20.83
N SER A 114 -1.93 10.77 20.84
CA SER A 114 -2.35 9.86 19.76
C SER A 114 -3.23 8.75 20.32
N SER A 115 -4.27 8.35 19.57
CA SER A 115 -5.08 7.16 19.84
C SER A 115 -4.80 6.09 18.77
N PRO A 116 -3.72 5.29 18.94
CA PRO A 116 -3.25 4.36 17.93
C PRO A 116 -4.06 3.06 17.99
N ALA A 117 -5.26 3.04 17.43
CA ALA A 117 -5.94 1.77 17.15
C ALA A 117 -5.32 1.10 15.90
N VAL A 118 -4.00 0.90 15.89
CA VAL A 118 -3.25 0.23 14.82
C VAL A 118 -2.87 -1.17 15.27
N SER A 119 -3.12 -2.18 14.43
CA SER A 119 -3.03 -3.58 14.82
C SER A 119 -2.30 -4.46 13.82
N ARG A 120 -2.26 -4.08 12.54
CA ARG A 120 -1.60 -4.85 11.47
C ARG A 120 -0.14 -4.46 11.32
N LEU A 121 0.18 -3.18 11.42
CA LEU A 121 1.52 -2.63 11.34
C LEU A 121 2.00 -2.27 12.74
N GLU A 122 2.37 -3.28 13.52
CA GLU A 122 2.82 -3.10 14.91
C GLU A 122 4.17 -2.38 15.03
N LYS A 123 5.02 -2.49 14.01
CA LYS A 123 6.34 -1.88 13.96
C LYS A 123 6.65 -1.29 12.59
N LEU A 124 7.46 -0.24 12.61
CA LEU A 124 8.05 0.42 11.46
C LEU A 124 9.57 0.28 11.51
N CYS A 125 10.18 -0.04 10.37
CA CYS A 125 11.61 0.06 10.19
C CYS A 125 12.03 1.53 10.13
N TYR A 126 13.24 1.87 10.60
CA TYR A 126 13.79 3.23 10.48
C TYR A 126 13.69 3.79 9.05
N ASN A 127 13.97 2.94 8.06
CA ASN A 127 13.90 3.30 6.64
C ASN A 127 12.46 3.56 6.14
N ASP A 128 11.43 3.29 6.96
CA ASP A 128 10.05 3.57 6.59
C ASP A 128 9.65 5.01 6.81
N PHE A 129 10.25 5.67 7.79
CA PHE A 129 9.92 7.04 8.21
C PHE A 129 11.07 8.04 8.05
N ALA A 130 12.33 7.59 8.00
CA ALA A 130 13.46 8.48 7.82
C ALA A 130 13.36 9.25 6.49
N GLY A 131 13.47 10.57 6.57
CA GLY A 131 13.39 11.46 5.40
C GLY A 131 11.98 11.71 4.86
N LYS A 132 10.92 11.22 5.53
CA LYS A 132 9.53 11.48 5.15
C LYS A 132 8.89 12.59 5.98
N SER A 133 7.80 13.16 5.49
CA SER A 133 6.92 14.00 6.31
C SER A 133 6.08 13.17 7.27
N CYS A 134 5.57 13.79 8.33
CA CYS A 134 4.61 13.16 9.23
C CYS A 134 3.38 12.65 8.46
N ARG A 135 2.89 13.41 7.48
CA ARG A 135 1.76 13.07 6.59
C ARG A 135 2.02 11.76 5.86
N GLN A 136 3.15 11.64 5.18
CA GLN A 136 3.47 10.44 4.40
C GLN A 136 3.53 9.18 5.26
N ILE A 137 4.05 9.29 6.49
CA ILE A 137 4.11 8.16 7.42
C ILE A 137 2.69 7.73 7.82
N LEU A 138 1.82 8.69 8.15
CA LEU A 138 0.42 8.40 8.50
C LEU A 138 -0.36 7.81 7.32
N GLU A 139 -0.16 8.32 6.10
CA GLU A 139 -0.76 7.75 4.89
C GLU A 139 -0.35 6.30 4.66
N ASP A 140 0.95 5.99 4.79
CA ASP A 140 1.46 4.61 4.67
C ASP A 140 0.84 3.68 5.71
N ILE A 141 0.71 4.14 6.96
CA ILE A 141 0.04 3.37 8.03
C ILE A 141 -1.44 3.16 7.70
N SER A 142 -2.13 4.21 7.26
CA SER A 142 -3.57 4.20 7.00
C SER A 142 -3.97 3.19 5.93
N LYS A 143 -3.16 3.03 4.88
CA LYS A 143 -3.37 2.04 3.81
C LYS A 143 -3.32 0.60 4.32
N ILE A 144 -2.36 0.30 5.19
CA ILE A 144 -2.18 -1.05 5.73
C ILE A 144 -3.26 -1.38 6.77
N GLU A 145 -3.67 -0.38 7.55
CA GLU A 145 -4.67 -0.54 8.61
C GLU A 145 -6.13 -0.44 8.11
N LEU A 146 -6.34 -0.01 6.85
CA LEU A 146 -7.66 0.18 6.25
C LEU A 146 -8.53 1.14 7.09
N GLY A 147 -8.25 2.44 7.00
CA GLY A 147 -8.97 3.51 7.69
C GLY A 147 -8.22 4.82 7.57
N HIS A 148 -8.66 5.87 8.25
CA HIS A 148 -8.07 7.20 8.10
C HIS A 148 -7.69 7.84 9.42
N PHE A 149 -6.81 8.83 9.36
CA PHE A 149 -6.47 9.68 10.50
C PHE A 149 -7.25 10.99 10.49
N LEU A 150 -7.59 11.50 11.67
CA LEU A 150 -8.18 12.83 11.84
C LEU A 150 -7.84 13.40 13.22
N CYS A 151 -8.02 14.72 13.38
CA CYS A 151 -7.99 15.36 14.69
C CYS A 151 -9.39 15.29 15.34
N ILE A 152 -9.49 14.67 16.52
CA ILE A 152 -10.74 14.60 17.30
C ILE A 152 -10.82 15.71 18.35
N SER A 153 -11.99 15.84 18.98
CA SER A 153 -12.17 16.65 20.19
C SER A 153 -11.13 16.30 21.26
N GLY A 154 -10.66 17.32 21.98
CA GLY A 154 -9.49 17.19 22.85
C GLY A 154 -8.15 17.29 22.11
N ASN A 155 -8.16 17.60 20.81
CA ASN A 155 -6.99 17.87 19.97
C ASN A 155 -6.02 16.67 19.83
N ALA A 156 -6.56 15.45 19.80
CA ALA A 156 -5.78 14.22 19.67
C ALA A 156 -5.77 13.69 18.23
N LEU A 157 -4.64 13.12 17.81
CA LEU A 157 -4.52 12.38 16.55
C LEU A 157 -5.19 11.00 16.71
N ALA A 158 -6.28 10.76 15.99
CA ALA A 158 -7.01 9.50 16.08
C ALA A 158 -6.96 8.74 14.76
N PHE A 159 -6.79 7.42 14.84
CA PHE A 159 -7.06 6.50 13.74
C PHE A 159 -8.50 6.01 13.82
N VAL A 160 -9.24 6.12 12.72
CA VAL A 160 -10.61 5.62 12.57
C VAL A 160 -10.58 4.43 11.61
N PRO A 161 -10.71 3.19 12.08
CA PRO A 161 -10.77 2.03 11.20
C PRO A 161 -12.03 2.09 10.34
N PHE A 162 -11.90 1.71 9.07
CA PHE A 162 -13.05 1.52 8.20
C PHE A 162 -13.97 0.42 8.75
N SER A 163 -15.28 0.68 8.86
CA SER A 163 -16.25 -0.29 9.38
C SER A 163 -17.48 -0.36 8.47
N PRO A 164 -17.71 -1.47 7.75
CA PRO A 164 -18.85 -1.60 6.85
C PRO A 164 -20.18 -1.71 7.61
N ASP A 165 -20.15 -2.19 8.85
CA ASP A 165 -21.33 -2.41 9.70
C ASP A 165 -21.70 -1.18 10.55
N LYS A 166 -21.14 0.00 10.23
CA LYS A 166 -21.41 1.22 11.00
C LYS A 166 -22.84 1.70 10.75
N GLU A 167 -23.64 1.79 11.80
CA GLU A 167 -24.99 2.34 11.73
C GLU A 167 -24.95 3.83 11.34
N GLY A 168 -25.90 4.23 10.51
CA GLY A 168 -26.04 5.62 10.09
C GLY A 168 -27.03 6.39 10.95
N ALA A 169 -26.79 7.69 11.13
CA ALA A 169 -27.77 8.58 11.73
C ALA A 169 -28.97 8.76 10.77
N GLU A 170 -30.18 8.63 11.30
CA GLU A 170 -31.39 8.90 10.52
C GLU A 170 -31.60 10.41 10.36
N LEU A 171 -31.80 10.85 9.12
CA LEU A 171 -32.19 12.23 8.79
C LEU A 171 -33.63 12.25 8.32
N LEU A 172 -34.50 12.94 9.06
CA LEU A 172 -35.91 13.11 8.71
C LEU A 172 -36.02 13.81 7.35
N GLU A 173 -36.96 13.35 6.53
CA GLU A 173 -37.16 13.90 5.18
C GLU A 173 -37.49 15.40 5.19
N ALA A 174 -38.15 15.89 6.25
CA ALA A 174 -38.44 17.31 6.43
C ALA A 174 -37.20 18.18 6.73
N ASP A 175 -36.11 17.56 7.20
CA ASP A 175 -34.90 18.24 7.66
C ASP A 175 -33.76 18.15 6.65
N ARG A 176 -34.01 17.67 5.42
CA ARG A 176 -32.98 17.56 4.38
C ARG A 176 -33.52 17.78 2.98
N SER A 177 -32.63 18.17 2.08
CA SER A 177 -32.85 18.04 0.65
C SER A 177 -32.90 16.57 0.23
N GLU A 178 -33.28 16.34 -1.03
CA GLU A 178 -33.16 15.03 -1.65
C GLU A 178 -31.73 14.49 -1.49
N ILE A 179 -31.62 13.19 -1.22
CA ILE A 179 -30.36 12.45 -1.22
C ILE A 179 -30.23 11.83 -2.61
N ILE A 180 -29.16 12.19 -3.32
CA ILE A 180 -28.90 11.72 -4.68
C ILE A 180 -27.80 10.67 -4.61
N LEU A 181 -28.10 9.43 -5.01
CA LEU A 181 -27.10 8.38 -5.14
C LEU A 181 -26.31 8.55 -6.45
N ARG A 182 -24.98 8.47 -6.34
CA ARG A 182 -24.01 8.65 -7.42
C ARG A 182 -23.22 7.36 -7.67
N GLY A 183 -23.92 6.36 -8.20
CA GLY A 183 -23.34 5.07 -8.54
C GLY A 183 -23.16 4.13 -7.34
N CYS A 184 -22.90 2.86 -7.64
CA CYS A 184 -22.68 1.80 -6.66
C CYS A 184 -21.56 0.87 -7.16
N LYS A 185 -20.67 0.46 -6.27
CA LYS A 185 -19.63 -0.53 -6.54
C LYS A 185 -19.69 -1.63 -5.48
N SER A 186 -20.02 -2.84 -5.92
CA SER A 186 -19.92 -4.04 -5.11
C SER A 186 -18.45 -4.43 -4.96
N ILE A 187 -18.01 -4.60 -3.73
CA ILE A 187 -16.65 -5.01 -3.38
C ILE A 187 -16.72 -6.34 -2.66
N THR A 188 -16.08 -7.37 -3.21
CA THR A 188 -16.09 -8.75 -2.72
C THR A 188 -14.70 -9.29 -2.46
N GLY A 189 -13.65 -8.48 -2.63
CA GLY A 189 -12.27 -8.86 -2.36
C GLY A 189 -11.29 -7.70 -2.44
N ILE A 190 -10.03 -8.00 -2.09
CA ILE A 190 -8.88 -7.07 -2.19
C ILE A 190 -7.73 -7.79 -2.89
N VAL A 191 -7.01 -7.05 -3.74
CA VAL A 191 -5.65 -7.36 -4.17
C VAL A 191 -4.71 -6.41 -3.44
N ALA A 192 -3.87 -6.98 -2.59
CA ALA A 192 -2.86 -6.29 -1.81
C ALA A 192 -1.50 -6.38 -2.53
N GLU A 193 -0.92 -5.23 -2.88
CA GLU A 193 0.39 -5.14 -3.53
C GLU A 193 1.45 -4.65 -2.52
N ASP A 194 2.37 -5.53 -2.13
CA ASP A 194 3.47 -5.17 -1.26
C ASP A 194 4.56 -4.42 -2.03
N GLU A 195 4.71 -3.14 -1.71
CA GLU A 195 5.67 -2.23 -2.34
C GLU A 195 7.13 -2.55 -1.96
N ILE A 196 7.37 -3.29 -0.88
CA ILE A 196 8.74 -3.58 -0.40
C ILE A 196 9.29 -4.86 -1.00
N TYR A 197 8.56 -5.98 -0.88
CA TYR A 197 9.04 -7.27 -1.38
C TYR A 197 8.41 -7.66 -2.73
N GLY A 198 7.53 -6.82 -3.28
CA GLY A 198 6.88 -7.06 -4.57
C GLY A 198 5.88 -8.22 -4.55
N GLY A 199 5.40 -8.61 -3.36
CA GLY A 199 4.37 -9.61 -3.19
C GLY A 199 3.01 -9.13 -3.67
N ILE A 200 2.22 -10.00 -4.28
CA ILE A 200 0.82 -9.71 -4.64
C ILE A 200 -0.03 -10.77 -3.97
N TYR A 201 -0.98 -10.34 -3.14
CA TYR A 201 -1.84 -11.21 -2.36
C TYR A 201 -3.29 -10.87 -2.65
N SER A 202 -4.07 -11.86 -3.06
CA SER A 202 -5.51 -11.69 -3.25
C SER A 202 -6.28 -12.40 -2.14
N SER A 203 -7.36 -11.76 -1.71
CA SER A 203 -8.33 -12.35 -0.77
C SER A 203 -9.74 -11.92 -1.17
N GLY A 204 -10.75 -12.74 -0.85
CA GLY A 204 -12.12 -12.58 -1.33
C GLY A 204 -12.39 -13.25 -2.67
N SER A 205 -13.46 -12.84 -3.34
CA SER A 205 -13.93 -13.45 -4.60
C SER A 205 -14.24 -12.40 -5.68
N GLY A 206 -14.28 -12.81 -6.94
CA GLY A 206 -14.74 -11.97 -8.05
C GLY A 206 -13.76 -10.87 -8.46
N TRP A 207 -12.97 -11.13 -9.51
CA TRP A 207 -11.97 -10.17 -10.03
C TRP A 207 -12.54 -8.81 -10.46
N ARG A 208 -13.82 -8.76 -10.84
CA ARG A 208 -14.53 -7.52 -11.23
C ARG A 208 -14.97 -6.65 -10.05
N ASN A 209 -14.91 -7.18 -8.84
CA ASN A 209 -15.42 -6.53 -7.64
C ASN A 209 -14.31 -6.48 -6.59
N THR A 210 -13.06 -6.40 -7.04
CA THR A 210 -11.88 -6.40 -6.17
C THR A 210 -11.27 -5.01 -6.10
N GLU A 211 -11.03 -4.51 -4.89
CA GLU A 211 -10.28 -3.27 -4.68
C GLU A 211 -8.79 -3.55 -4.64
N ILE A 212 -7.98 -2.61 -5.14
CA ILE A 212 -6.53 -2.72 -5.12
C ILE A 212 -6.02 -1.83 -3.99
N ILE A 213 -5.20 -2.39 -3.11
CA ILE A 213 -4.54 -1.63 -2.05
C ILE A 213 -3.04 -1.90 -2.14
N SER A 214 -2.28 -0.86 -2.41
CA SER A 214 -0.82 -0.91 -2.42
C SER A 214 -0.29 -0.33 -1.13
N GLY A 215 0.71 -0.99 -0.54
CA GLY A 215 1.26 -0.59 0.74
C GLY A 215 2.50 -1.41 1.10
N ARG A 216 3.15 -1.06 2.22
CA ARG A 216 4.41 -1.68 2.63
C ARG A 216 4.17 -2.86 3.56
N TYR A 217 4.99 -3.90 3.43
CA TYR A 217 4.92 -5.11 4.26
C TYR A 217 3.57 -5.83 4.17
N LEU A 218 2.87 -5.73 3.05
CA LEU A 218 1.65 -6.51 2.88
C LEU A 218 1.99 -8.00 2.83
N SER A 219 1.16 -8.81 3.47
CA SER A 219 1.27 -10.27 3.50
C SER A 219 -0.09 -10.88 3.18
N LYS A 220 -0.14 -12.19 2.94
CA LYS A 220 -1.39 -12.91 2.72
C LYS A 220 -2.34 -12.77 3.91
N GLU A 221 -1.81 -12.84 5.12
CA GLU A 221 -2.57 -12.74 6.37
C GLU A 221 -3.12 -11.32 6.56
N ARG A 222 -2.32 -10.29 6.28
CA ARG A 222 -2.76 -8.89 6.32
C ARG A 222 -3.83 -8.61 5.28
N ALA A 223 -3.64 -9.08 4.04
CA ALA A 223 -4.64 -8.97 2.97
C ALA A 223 -5.97 -9.67 3.35
N ALA A 224 -5.90 -10.85 3.98
CA ALA A 224 -7.08 -11.54 4.49
C ALA A 224 -7.79 -10.74 5.58
N ALA A 225 -7.05 -10.19 6.54
CA ALA A 225 -7.61 -9.36 7.61
C ALA A 225 -8.22 -8.04 7.10
N MET A 226 -7.67 -7.45 6.04
CA MET A 226 -8.23 -6.27 5.38
C MET A 226 -9.56 -6.62 4.69
N VAL A 227 -9.62 -7.75 3.98
CA VAL A 227 -10.86 -8.24 3.37
C VAL A 227 -11.92 -8.51 4.42
N SER A 228 -11.57 -9.18 5.52
CA SER A 228 -12.52 -9.43 6.61
C SER A 228 -13.07 -8.14 7.22
N GLN A 229 -12.23 -7.11 7.39
CA GLN A 229 -12.70 -5.80 7.85
C GLN A 229 -13.59 -5.12 6.80
N LEU A 230 -13.19 -5.14 5.52
CA LEU A 230 -13.91 -4.46 4.44
C LEU A 230 -15.28 -5.07 4.17
N LEU A 231 -15.37 -6.39 4.11
CA LEU A 231 -16.60 -7.11 3.73
C LEU A 231 -17.59 -7.29 4.88
N GLY A 232 -17.13 -7.12 6.13
CA GLY A 232 -17.93 -7.35 7.32
C GLY A 232 -18.50 -8.77 7.38
N GLY A 233 -19.64 -8.94 8.05
CA GLY A 233 -20.32 -10.23 8.16
C GLY A 233 -21.00 -10.72 6.88
N GLY A 234 -21.23 -9.84 5.90
CA GLY A 234 -22.07 -10.09 4.72
C GLY A 234 -21.34 -10.67 3.50
N GLY A 235 -20.00 -10.69 3.50
CA GLY A 235 -19.20 -11.21 2.38
C GLY A 235 -19.18 -10.34 1.12
N CYS A 236 -19.80 -9.16 1.17
CA CYS A 236 -19.75 -8.10 0.15
C CYS A 236 -19.93 -6.75 0.85
N TYR A 237 -19.20 -5.74 0.41
CA TYR A 237 -19.42 -4.35 0.78
C TYR A 237 -19.91 -3.56 -0.43
N GLU A 238 -21.02 -2.85 -0.28
CA GLU A 238 -21.59 -2.00 -1.33
C GLU A 238 -21.19 -0.54 -1.08
N TYR A 239 -20.17 -0.07 -1.80
CA TYR A 239 -19.82 1.33 -1.78
C TYR A 239 -20.83 2.14 -2.61
N ASN A 240 -21.45 3.13 -1.99
CA ASN A 240 -22.43 4.01 -2.63
C ASN A 240 -21.88 5.44 -2.61
N GLY A 241 -21.59 6.00 -3.78
CA GLY A 241 -21.41 7.44 -3.90
C GLY A 241 -22.74 8.14 -3.66
N TRP A 242 -22.74 9.30 -3.05
CA TRP A 242 -23.98 10.02 -2.73
C TRP A 242 -23.72 11.50 -2.42
N GLU A 243 -24.77 12.30 -2.46
CA GLU A 243 -24.74 13.68 -1.98
C GLU A 243 -26.08 14.10 -1.37
N CYS A 244 -26.01 15.04 -0.44
CA CYS A 244 -27.13 15.80 0.10
C CYS A 244 -26.69 17.26 0.19
N ALA A 245 -27.39 18.14 -0.53
CA ALA A 245 -27.00 19.53 -0.66
C ALA A 245 -27.16 20.29 0.66
N GLU A 246 -28.28 20.08 1.36
CA GLU A 246 -28.58 20.73 2.64
C GLU A 246 -29.32 19.77 3.57
N ALA A 247 -28.82 19.63 4.80
CA ALA A 247 -29.50 18.94 5.90
C ALA A 247 -29.36 19.75 7.19
N VAL A 248 -30.42 19.84 7.97
CA VAL A 248 -30.41 20.39 9.32
C VAL A 248 -29.94 19.31 10.28
N VAL A 249 -28.83 19.56 10.96
CA VAL A 249 -28.20 18.60 11.87
C VAL A 249 -28.04 19.21 13.25
N SER A 250 -28.11 18.38 14.29
CA SER A 250 -27.95 18.82 15.68
C SER A 250 -26.47 18.98 16.07
N MET A 251 -25.56 18.26 15.40
CA MET A 251 -24.12 18.34 15.59
C MET A 251 -23.38 18.11 14.26
N PRO A 252 -22.16 18.65 14.10
CA PRO A 252 -21.33 18.37 12.93
C PRO A 252 -20.84 16.91 12.96
N PHE A 253 -21.06 16.16 11.89
CA PHE A 253 -20.54 14.80 11.73
C PHE A 253 -19.04 14.79 11.42
N ASN A 254 -18.33 13.75 11.86
CA ASN A 254 -16.93 13.51 11.49
C ASN A 254 -16.84 12.72 10.18
N ILE A 255 -15.68 12.80 9.53
CA ILE A 255 -15.37 11.91 8.40
C ILE A 255 -15.38 10.46 8.88
N GLY A 256 -16.07 9.61 8.11
CA GLY A 256 -16.30 8.21 8.42
C GLY A 256 -17.52 7.95 9.30
N ASP A 257 -18.27 8.97 9.72
CA ASP A 257 -19.65 8.79 10.19
C ASP A 257 -20.58 8.43 9.02
N CYS A 258 -21.75 7.88 9.32
CA CYS A 258 -22.70 7.41 8.31
C CYS A 258 -24.05 8.09 8.49
N ILE A 259 -24.79 8.25 7.39
CA ILE A 259 -26.24 8.52 7.44
C ILE A 259 -27.00 7.26 7.02
N ALA A 260 -28.17 7.03 7.62
CA ALA A 260 -29.07 5.95 7.25
C ALA A 260 -30.03 6.43 6.16
N TYR A 261 -30.05 5.74 5.02
CA TYR A 261 -30.94 6.07 3.90
C TYR A 261 -31.36 4.81 3.14
N ASN A 262 -32.67 4.55 3.07
CA ASN A 262 -33.26 3.39 2.35
C ASN A 262 -32.58 2.05 2.70
N GLY A 263 -32.30 1.82 3.99
CA GLY A 263 -31.65 0.60 4.48
C GLY A 263 -30.15 0.52 4.20
N LYS A 264 -29.52 1.61 3.72
CA LYS A 264 -28.07 1.72 3.51
C LYS A 264 -27.44 2.65 4.55
N ALA A 265 -26.22 2.33 4.97
CA ALA A 265 -25.34 3.26 5.65
C ALA A 265 -24.47 3.97 4.59
N LEU A 266 -24.64 5.28 4.46
CA LEU A 266 -23.90 6.10 3.51
C LEU A 266 -22.78 6.83 4.26
N PRO A 267 -21.49 6.51 4.02
CA PRO A 267 -20.38 7.14 4.72
C PRO A 267 -20.23 8.60 4.30
N ILE A 268 -19.94 9.48 5.25
CA ILE A 268 -19.63 10.89 5.03
C ILE A 268 -18.12 11.00 4.80
N LEU A 269 -17.72 11.33 3.58
CA LEU A 269 -16.32 11.54 3.18
C LEU A 269 -16.02 13.00 2.83
N ASP A 270 -17.06 13.82 2.66
CA ASP A 270 -16.96 15.25 2.51
C ASP A 270 -18.16 15.90 3.22
N ILE A 271 -17.91 16.93 4.02
CA ILE A 271 -18.93 17.68 4.74
C ILE A 271 -18.55 19.16 4.87
N SER A 272 -19.51 20.03 4.58
CA SER A 272 -19.44 21.47 4.83
C SER A 272 -20.61 21.91 5.70
N CYS A 273 -20.33 22.55 6.83
CA CYS A 273 -21.31 23.01 7.80
C CYS A 273 -21.35 24.53 7.88
N ARG A 274 -22.55 25.09 7.79
CA ARG A 274 -22.87 26.49 8.09
C ARG A 274 -23.61 26.54 9.42
N PHE A 275 -23.06 27.31 10.36
CA PHE A 275 -23.70 27.58 11.65
C PHE A 275 -24.62 28.78 11.48
N THR A 276 -25.89 28.61 11.83
CA THR A 276 -26.93 29.64 11.71
C THR A 276 -27.71 29.73 13.01
N ASP A 277 -28.48 30.80 13.17
CA ASP A 277 -29.38 30.99 14.32
C ASP A 277 -30.46 29.89 14.42
N MET A 278 -30.74 29.18 13.33
CA MET A 278 -31.73 28.10 13.25
C MET A 278 -31.12 26.70 13.45
N GLY A 279 -29.80 26.59 13.59
CA GLY A 279 -29.08 25.33 13.71
C GLY A 279 -27.93 25.19 12.70
N ILE A 280 -27.45 23.96 12.55
CA ILE A 280 -26.35 23.65 11.62
C ILE A 280 -26.95 23.16 10.31
N ILE A 281 -26.61 23.83 9.21
CA ILE A 281 -26.94 23.38 7.86
C ILE A 281 -25.70 22.72 7.27
N ALA A 282 -25.77 21.42 7.02
CA ALA A 282 -24.68 20.63 6.47
C ALA A 282 -24.94 20.24 5.01
N SER A 283 -23.92 20.37 4.16
CA SER A 283 -23.82 19.66 2.89
C SER A 283 -22.91 18.46 3.10
N MET A 284 -23.30 17.29 2.63
CA MET A 284 -22.57 16.04 2.87
C MET A 284 -22.51 15.18 1.61
N SER A 285 -21.41 14.49 1.41
CA SER A 285 -21.28 13.58 0.26
C SER A 285 -20.24 12.48 0.48
N ALA A 286 -20.26 11.52 -0.45
CA ALA A 286 -19.14 10.64 -0.75
C ALA A 286 -18.90 10.62 -2.26
N PRO A 287 -17.64 10.52 -2.73
CA PRO A 287 -17.32 10.51 -4.14
C PRO A 287 -18.12 9.45 -4.91
N ALA A 288 -18.45 9.76 -6.16
CA ALA A 288 -19.15 8.84 -7.04
C ALA A 288 -18.41 7.49 -7.12
N ALA A 289 -19.16 6.40 -7.17
CA ALA A 289 -18.56 5.10 -7.40
C ALA A 289 -18.16 5.01 -8.88
N ASP A 290 -16.88 5.25 -9.19
CA ASP A 290 -16.37 5.07 -10.54
C ASP A 290 -16.47 3.58 -10.93
N THR A 291 -17.32 3.28 -11.93
CA THR A 291 -17.51 1.93 -12.47
C THR A 291 -16.75 1.71 -13.78
N SER A 292 -15.64 2.44 -13.99
CA SER A 292 -14.93 2.41 -15.26
C SER A 292 -14.30 1.05 -15.52
N PHE A 293 -14.61 0.46 -16.68
CA PHE A 293 -14.01 -0.82 -17.10
C PHE A 293 -12.48 -0.77 -17.24
N SER A 294 -11.91 0.44 -17.38
CA SER A 294 -10.46 0.64 -17.50
C SER A 294 -9.68 0.24 -16.23
N GLU A 295 -10.25 0.45 -15.03
CA GLU A 295 -9.66 -0.01 -13.77
C GLU A 295 -9.44 -1.54 -13.77
N TYR A 296 -10.38 -2.30 -14.35
CA TYR A 296 -10.31 -3.76 -14.39
C TYR A 296 -9.36 -4.30 -15.47
N ARG A 297 -9.13 -3.53 -16.54
CA ARG A 297 -8.21 -3.94 -17.62
C ARG A 297 -6.76 -3.94 -17.16
N GLU A 298 -6.42 -3.05 -16.22
CA GLU A 298 -5.11 -3.04 -15.57
C GLU A 298 -4.87 -4.31 -14.75
N LEU A 299 -5.88 -4.95 -14.19
CA LEU A 299 -5.70 -6.17 -13.38
C LEU A 299 -5.22 -7.37 -14.22
N TYR A 300 -5.69 -7.52 -15.46
CA TYR A 300 -5.16 -8.53 -16.40
C TYR A 300 -3.76 -8.18 -16.90
N ALA A 301 -3.52 -6.91 -17.23
CA ALA A 301 -2.17 -6.44 -17.58
C ALA A 301 -1.19 -6.68 -16.43
N ARG A 302 -1.61 -6.47 -15.18
CA ARG A 302 -0.81 -6.67 -13.96
C ARG A 302 -0.67 -8.13 -13.55
N GLN A 303 -1.66 -8.99 -13.80
CA GLN A 303 -1.48 -10.44 -13.65
C GLN A 303 -0.47 -10.96 -14.68
N LEU A 304 -0.49 -10.43 -15.91
CA LEU A 304 0.51 -10.72 -16.93
C LEU A 304 1.89 -10.15 -16.53
N ASP A 305 1.96 -8.91 -16.04
CA ASP A 305 3.21 -8.30 -15.55
C ASP A 305 3.74 -9.02 -14.30
N GLY A 306 2.86 -9.42 -13.38
CA GLY A 306 3.21 -10.16 -12.16
C GLY A 306 3.70 -11.58 -12.44
N THR A 307 3.20 -12.19 -13.53
CA THR A 307 3.66 -13.50 -14.04
C THR A 307 4.95 -13.38 -14.85
N VAL A 308 5.20 -12.23 -15.50
CA VAL A 308 6.37 -11.97 -16.35
C VAL A 308 7.04 -10.65 -15.92
N ARG A 309 7.57 -10.61 -14.70
CA ARG A 309 8.45 -9.50 -14.30
C ARG A 309 9.86 -9.80 -14.76
N LEU A 310 10.40 -8.92 -15.61
CA LEU A 310 11.84 -8.89 -15.92
C LEU A 310 12.61 -8.80 -14.60
N ASP A 311 13.67 -9.59 -14.50
CA ASP A 311 14.60 -9.72 -13.38
C ASP A 311 14.03 -10.28 -12.07
N ARG A 312 12.81 -10.86 -12.09
CA ARG A 312 12.26 -11.59 -10.93
C ARG A 312 12.63 -13.07 -10.95
N LEU A 313 13.04 -13.58 -9.78
CA LEU A 313 13.30 -15.00 -9.55
C LEU A 313 11.99 -15.78 -9.37
N PHE A 314 11.80 -16.82 -10.18
CA PHE A 314 10.70 -17.78 -10.14
C PHE A 314 11.28 -19.18 -9.93
N GLY A 315 11.38 -19.62 -8.67
CA GLY A 315 12.11 -20.85 -8.32
C GLY A 315 13.59 -20.71 -8.66
N CYS A 316 14.13 -21.62 -9.49
CA CYS A 316 15.49 -21.54 -10.01
C CYS A 316 15.57 -20.84 -11.39
N SER A 317 14.57 -20.07 -11.80
CA SER A 317 14.53 -19.40 -13.12
C SER A 317 14.33 -17.88 -12.98
N ARG A 318 14.92 -17.07 -13.86
CA ARG A 318 14.75 -15.62 -13.96
C ARG A 318 14.62 -15.20 -15.42
N MET A 319 13.58 -14.46 -15.77
CA MET A 319 13.46 -13.87 -17.11
C MET A 319 14.11 -12.48 -17.11
N THR A 320 15.06 -12.23 -18.00
CA THR A 320 15.80 -10.96 -18.13
C THR A 320 15.57 -10.36 -19.51
N ARG A 321 16.00 -9.13 -19.76
CA ARG A 321 15.93 -8.53 -21.12
C ARG A 321 16.72 -9.32 -22.17
N ASP A 322 17.70 -10.10 -21.73
CA ASP A 322 18.60 -10.86 -22.60
C ASP A 322 18.17 -12.33 -22.78
N GLY A 323 17.07 -12.75 -22.14
CA GLY A 323 16.54 -14.12 -22.23
C GLY A 323 16.23 -14.75 -20.87
N VAL A 324 16.09 -16.07 -20.84
CA VAL A 324 15.72 -16.84 -19.63
C VAL A 324 16.97 -17.44 -18.98
N LYS A 325 17.21 -17.11 -17.72
CA LYS A 325 18.33 -17.62 -16.90
C LYS A 325 17.84 -18.63 -15.88
N LEU A 326 18.60 -19.69 -15.64
CA LEU A 326 18.52 -20.50 -14.44
C LEU A 326 19.45 -19.88 -13.38
N VAL A 327 19.02 -19.90 -12.14
CA VAL A 327 19.70 -19.26 -11.01
C VAL A 327 19.86 -20.31 -9.92
N TYR A 328 21.11 -20.61 -9.58
CA TYR A 328 21.48 -21.41 -8.42
C TYR A 328 21.85 -20.45 -7.28
N ILE A 329 21.31 -20.73 -6.09
CA ILE A 329 21.63 -19.99 -4.87
C ILE A 329 22.35 -20.97 -3.95
N ASN A 330 23.59 -20.65 -3.59
CA ASN A 330 24.35 -21.41 -2.63
C ASN A 330 23.77 -21.16 -1.22
N GLU A 331 23.16 -22.19 -0.64
CA GLU A 331 22.47 -22.10 0.65
C GLU A 331 23.41 -21.74 1.82
N SER A 332 24.72 -21.90 1.66
CA SER A 332 25.71 -21.69 2.72
C SER A 332 26.12 -20.23 2.90
N ASP A 333 26.18 -19.46 1.81
CA ASP A 333 26.73 -18.10 1.80
C ASP A 333 25.88 -17.10 1.02
N GLY A 334 24.75 -17.54 0.44
CA GLY A 334 23.83 -16.70 -0.32
C GLY A 334 24.37 -16.24 -1.67
N THR A 335 25.48 -16.82 -2.16
CA THR A 335 26.03 -16.46 -3.46
C THR A 335 25.19 -17.03 -4.59
N THR A 336 25.05 -16.24 -5.66
CA THR A 336 24.15 -16.54 -6.77
C THR A 336 24.96 -16.84 -8.03
N GLU A 337 24.76 -18.02 -8.62
CA GLU A 337 25.31 -18.38 -9.92
C GLU A 337 24.18 -18.43 -10.97
N GLU A 338 24.43 -17.88 -12.15
CA GLU A 338 23.45 -17.79 -13.23
C GLU A 338 23.91 -18.57 -14.47
N SER A 339 23.00 -19.31 -15.11
CA SER A 339 23.27 -20.06 -16.33
C SER A 339 22.01 -20.11 -17.18
N GLY A 340 22.04 -19.72 -18.46
CA GLY A 340 20.79 -19.55 -19.19
C GLY A 340 20.89 -19.51 -20.71
N PHE A 341 19.73 -19.24 -21.31
CA PHE A 341 19.55 -19.00 -22.73
C PHE A 341 19.63 -17.49 -23.01
N GLU A 342 20.66 -17.07 -23.72
CA GLU A 342 20.80 -15.69 -24.19
C GLU A 342 20.32 -15.57 -25.64
N THR A 343 19.43 -14.62 -25.92
CA THR A 343 18.94 -14.35 -27.28
C THR A 343 19.88 -13.44 -28.06
N PHE A 344 20.35 -13.91 -29.21
CA PHE A 344 21.13 -13.12 -30.17
C PHE A 344 20.27 -12.64 -31.34
N ALA A 345 20.73 -11.58 -32.03
CA ALA A 345 20.11 -11.08 -33.25
C ALA A 345 19.95 -12.22 -34.28
N GLY A 346 18.72 -12.46 -34.73
CA GLY A 346 18.37 -13.56 -35.63
C GLY A 346 17.64 -14.75 -34.99
N GLY A 347 17.34 -14.71 -33.69
CA GLY A 347 16.50 -15.72 -33.02
C GLY A 347 17.25 -16.96 -32.52
N ILE A 348 18.57 -16.90 -32.44
CA ILE A 348 19.41 -18.00 -31.91
C ILE A 348 19.58 -17.83 -30.40
N ALA A 349 19.27 -18.88 -29.64
CA ALA A 349 19.45 -18.93 -28.18
C ALA A 349 20.73 -19.70 -27.82
N LYS A 350 21.67 -19.09 -27.08
CA LYS A 350 22.92 -19.75 -26.62
C LYS A 350 22.74 -20.23 -25.18
N PHE A 351 22.93 -21.53 -24.91
CA PHE A 351 22.90 -22.10 -23.55
C PHE A 351 24.32 -22.16 -22.97
N ALA A 352 24.54 -21.53 -21.82
CA ALA A 352 25.87 -21.46 -21.19
C ALA A 352 26.42 -22.82 -20.69
N GLY A 353 25.61 -23.89 -20.66
CA GLY A 353 25.99 -25.15 -20.00
C GLY A 353 26.39 -26.35 -20.89
N ALA A 354 26.39 -26.27 -22.22
CA ALA A 354 26.78 -27.44 -23.05
C ALA A 354 27.18 -27.13 -24.50
N VAL A 355 27.62 -25.92 -24.81
CA VAL A 355 28.02 -25.54 -26.18
C VAL A 355 29.45 -25.03 -26.17
N LEU A 356 30.41 -25.93 -26.41
CA LEU A 356 31.79 -25.57 -26.73
C LEU A 356 31.84 -25.09 -28.19
N ASP A 357 31.70 -23.80 -28.50
CA ASP A 357 31.90 -23.26 -29.87
C ASP A 357 30.80 -23.48 -30.93
N THR A 358 29.53 -23.27 -30.60
CA THR A 358 28.44 -23.04 -31.61
C THR A 358 28.20 -24.16 -32.65
N VAL A 359 28.85 -25.31 -32.53
CA VAL A 359 28.64 -26.47 -33.41
C VAL A 359 27.71 -27.47 -32.71
N MET A 360 26.78 -28.08 -33.43
CA MET A 360 25.97 -29.18 -32.89
C MET A 360 26.73 -30.50 -33.10
N PRO A 361 26.74 -31.44 -32.14
CA PRO A 361 27.32 -32.76 -32.37
C PRO A 361 26.56 -33.44 -33.52
N THR A 362 27.30 -33.88 -34.53
CA THR A 362 26.74 -34.41 -35.78
C THR A 362 26.46 -35.90 -35.72
N GLU A 363 27.14 -36.63 -34.82
CA GLU A 363 27.00 -38.09 -34.72
C GLU A 363 27.40 -38.59 -33.33
N ILE A 364 26.60 -39.51 -32.78
CA ILE A 364 26.90 -40.21 -31.51
C ILE A 364 26.94 -41.71 -31.84
N GLU A 365 28.14 -42.28 -31.92
CA GLU A 365 28.31 -43.72 -32.05
C GLU A 365 28.55 -44.34 -30.66
N SER A 366 27.79 -45.39 -30.35
CA SER A 366 28.01 -46.18 -29.15
C SER A 366 29.07 -47.23 -29.44
N VAL A 367 30.24 -47.12 -28.79
CA VAL A 367 31.35 -48.07 -29.01
C VAL A 367 31.29 -49.21 -28.00
N THR A 368 30.86 -48.94 -26.76
CA THR A 368 30.67 -49.98 -25.74
C THR A 368 29.53 -49.56 -24.82
N ASP A 369 28.55 -50.44 -24.62
CA ASP A 369 27.44 -50.18 -23.70
C ASP A 369 27.11 -51.47 -22.92
N THR A 370 27.66 -51.57 -21.71
CA THR A 370 27.45 -52.71 -20.81
C THR A 370 26.67 -52.28 -19.57
N ALA A 371 26.32 -53.25 -18.73
CA ALA A 371 25.62 -53.00 -17.46
C ALA A 371 26.46 -52.16 -16.49
N SER A 372 27.79 -52.24 -16.55
CA SER A 372 28.73 -51.59 -15.63
C SER A 372 29.45 -50.38 -16.22
N GLU A 373 29.63 -50.30 -17.55
CA GLU A 373 30.41 -49.24 -18.19
C GLU A 373 29.83 -48.88 -19.57
N ALA A 374 29.99 -47.62 -19.96
CA ALA A 374 29.67 -47.17 -21.31
C ALA A 374 30.72 -46.20 -21.85
N GLU A 375 31.01 -46.33 -23.14
CA GLU A 375 31.84 -45.43 -23.94
C GLU A 375 31.08 -44.99 -25.18
N ARG A 376 31.02 -43.67 -25.40
CA ARG A 376 30.41 -43.05 -26.58
C ARG A 376 31.41 -42.17 -27.28
N HIS A 377 31.49 -42.30 -28.60
CA HIS A 377 32.27 -41.40 -29.43
C HIS A 377 31.35 -40.35 -30.02
N ILE A 378 31.75 -39.09 -29.87
CA ILE A 378 30.96 -37.92 -30.26
C ILE A 378 31.83 -37.11 -31.22
N THR A 379 31.32 -36.89 -32.43
CA THR A 379 31.96 -36.00 -33.39
C THR A 379 31.46 -34.58 -33.18
N TYR A 380 32.40 -33.66 -32.95
CA TYR A 380 32.14 -32.25 -32.66
C TYR A 380 33.15 -31.36 -33.38
N GLY A 381 32.68 -30.45 -34.24
CA GLY A 381 33.56 -29.49 -34.94
C GLY A 381 34.64 -30.12 -35.82
N GLY A 382 34.39 -31.32 -36.36
CA GLY A 382 35.37 -32.08 -37.15
C GLY A 382 36.41 -32.86 -36.31
N LYS A 383 36.31 -32.83 -34.98
CA LYS A 383 37.11 -33.61 -34.04
C LYS A 383 36.27 -34.70 -33.37
N LYS A 384 36.89 -35.82 -33.00
CA LYS A 384 36.22 -36.91 -32.27
C LYS A 384 36.58 -36.84 -30.79
N TYR A 385 35.59 -37.07 -29.93
CA TYR A 385 35.76 -37.12 -28.48
C TYR A 385 35.20 -38.43 -27.92
N SER A 386 35.84 -38.98 -26.90
CA SER A 386 35.37 -40.15 -26.17
C SER A 386 34.84 -39.73 -24.81
N LEU A 387 33.58 -40.08 -24.56
CA LEU A 387 32.92 -39.97 -23.26
C LEU A 387 32.83 -41.35 -22.64
N LYS A 388 33.56 -41.58 -21.54
CA LYS A 388 33.52 -42.82 -20.75
C LYS A 388 32.89 -42.56 -19.39
N TYR A 389 32.07 -43.50 -18.93
CA TYR A 389 31.52 -43.47 -17.57
C TYR A 389 31.16 -44.88 -17.09
N LYS A 390 31.21 -45.08 -15.77
CA LYS A 390 30.70 -46.28 -15.09
C LYS A 390 29.24 -46.11 -14.71
N LYS A 391 28.53 -47.22 -14.58
CA LYS A 391 27.14 -47.30 -14.16
C LYS A 391 27.07 -48.09 -12.85
N GLU A 392 26.78 -47.40 -11.76
CA GLU A 392 26.65 -48.00 -10.43
C GLU A 392 25.28 -47.62 -9.87
N ASN A 393 24.41 -48.62 -9.63
CA ASN A 393 23.06 -48.43 -9.07
C ASN A 393 22.22 -47.36 -9.81
N GLY A 394 22.33 -47.30 -11.13
CA GLY A 394 21.61 -46.33 -11.96
C GLY A 394 22.22 -44.92 -11.99
N LYS A 395 23.32 -44.67 -11.27
CA LYS A 395 24.09 -43.42 -11.31
C LYS A 395 25.32 -43.58 -12.21
N LYS A 396 25.68 -42.49 -12.90
CA LYS A 396 26.91 -42.41 -13.68
C LYS A 396 28.05 -41.91 -12.79
N THR A 397 29.13 -42.67 -12.71
CA THR A 397 30.34 -42.35 -11.92
C THR A 397 31.58 -42.44 -12.82
N ASP A 398 32.71 -41.90 -12.36
CA ASP A 398 33.99 -41.89 -13.11
C ASP A 398 33.86 -41.38 -14.57
N ILE A 399 33.23 -40.20 -14.73
CA ILE A 399 32.99 -39.61 -16.05
C ILE A 399 34.28 -38.97 -16.57
N SER A 400 34.79 -39.42 -17.73
CA SER A 400 35.91 -38.79 -18.43
C SER A 400 35.52 -38.40 -19.85
N PHE A 401 35.92 -37.20 -20.26
CA PHE A 401 35.72 -36.68 -21.61
C PHE A 401 37.06 -36.25 -22.20
N THR A 402 37.50 -36.91 -23.26
CA THR A 402 38.83 -36.68 -23.85
C THR A 402 38.76 -36.67 -25.37
N GLU A 403 39.52 -35.76 -26.01
CA GLU A 403 39.71 -35.76 -27.47
C GLU A 403 40.40 -37.06 -27.91
N VAL A 404 39.83 -37.73 -28.91
CA VAL A 404 40.41 -38.92 -29.53
C VAL A 404 41.26 -38.44 -30.69
N VAL A 405 42.57 -38.49 -30.51
CA VAL A 405 43.53 -38.21 -31.57
C VAL A 405 43.67 -39.49 -32.39
N GLU A 406 43.13 -39.51 -33.61
CA GLU A 406 43.43 -40.55 -34.61
C GLU A 406 44.80 -40.33 -35.25
#